data_AF-A0A060RBI6-F1
#
_entry.id   AF-A0A060RBI6-F1
#
_cell.length_a   1.000
_cell.length_b   1.000
_cell.length_c   1.000
_cell.angle_alpha   90.00
_cell.angle_beta   90.00
_cell.angle_gamma   90.00
#
_symmetry.space_group_name_H-M   'P 1'
#
loop_
_entity.id
_entity.type
_entity.pdbx_description
1 polymer ?
#
loop_
_entity_poly.entity_id
_entity_poly.type
_entity_poly.pdbx_seq_one_letter_code
_entity_poly.pdbx_strand_id
1 'polypeptide(L)'
;MFTQLISKLKCNDKSPAYYQYYPRLFKKYYNNINDTILSDLCDAGYYYYQSILLTDLVIDDKDTSNFPLILTLQEEAIKILTSIYGRDSRFWKIWNSRKMEYMDAVKIEKALEDSKQISFDVYEDLADKKSAFGKIAIDSLNSLSDNNYQEMYNKLLESHKFFSVGFQLYDDVKDFREDLQKGQFNWAVYKLKDIVDFAEFDNDIPTLNKLLYIRGVAQEVLKLSIDNFQKSLDIINQSQNESEWGQVVAEMKSTIESYLDITNGYIHTIKAKIEIANNKFVNDCFFDITKCSNTIVSRGLEYIKNDYLHSYADLKHIMYLSNLDDFDNTNQIHISDTFQRALLNDCLLAVSETCKVDISDYIDQEVDYLMNRRNIDVVGGWSYFPTVMEIAPDIDDLGQIIQLLINAQKSELIGRYCMPAINTALQSHYNHGNVAATWIVPNDNKTAKQTKQDYMNRTKWGT
;
A
#
# COMPACT_ATOMS: atom_id res chain seq x y z
N MET A 1 -37.47 9.79 -11.01
CA MET A 1 -36.96 8.42 -11.23
C MET A 1 -35.49 8.45 -11.65
N PHE A 2 -35.11 9.12 -12.75
CA PHE A 2 -33.70 9.25 -13.17
C PHE A 2 -32.78 9.89 -12.11
N THR A 3 -33.21 10.97 -11.44
CA THR A 3 -32.41 11.60 -10.37
C THR A 3 -32.12 10.67 -9.19
N GLN A 4 -33.07 9.81 -8.80
CA GLN A 4 -32.87 8.83 -7.72
C GLN A 4 -31.90 7.72 -8.16
N LEU A 5 -31.96 7.33 -9.44
CA LEU A 5 -31.04 6.36 -10.04
C LEU A 5 -29.61 6.89 -10.06
N ILE A 6 -29.40 8.15 -10.48
CA ILE A 6 -28.08 8.81 -10.46
C ILE A 6 -27.53 8.93 -9.04
N SER A 7 -28.37 9.31 -8.07
CA SER A 7 -27.93 9.37 -6.67
C SER A 7 -27.46 8.01 -6.16
N LYS A 8 -28.15 6.93 -6.53
CA LYS A 8 -27.74 5.58 -6.15
C LYS A 8 -26.44 5.16 -6.84
N LEU A 9 -26.26 5.51 -8.11
CA LEU A 9 -24.99 5.28 -8.82
C LEU A 9 -23.83 6.00 -8.15
N LYS A 10 -23.96 7.30 -7.87
CA LYS A 10 -22.91 8.09 -7.20
C LYS A 10 -22.55 7.53 -5.81
N CYS A 11 -23.51 6.99 -5.06
CA CYS A 11 -23.26 6.39 -3.75
C CYS A 11 -22.55 5.02 -3.83
N ASN A 12 -22.72 4.28 -4.92
CA ASN A 12 -22.17 2.94 -5.10
C ASN A 12 -20.90 2.92 -5.97
N ASP A 13 -20.57 4.04 -6.61
CA ASP A 13 -19.41 4.18 -7.47
C ASP A 13 -18.12 4.12 -6.66
N LYS A 14 -17.28 3.13 -6.98
CA LYS A 14 -15.96 2.94 -6.35
C LYS A 14 -14.85 3.66 -7.10
N SER A 15 -15.16 4.28 -8.24
CA SER A 15 -14.20 5.05 -9.03
C SER A 15 -13.72 6.27 -8.24
N PRO A 16 -12.52 6.79 -8.55
CA PRO A 16 -12.07 8.07 -8.02
C PRO A 16 -13.12 9.18 -8.20
N ALA A 17 -13.37 9.96 -7.14
CA ALA A 17 -14.43 10.97 -7.11
C ALA A 17 -14.31 12.01 -8.22
N TYR A 18 -13.09 12.27 -8.73
CA TYR A 18 -12.85 13.22 -9.80
C TYR A 18 -13.53 12.87 -11.13
N TYR A 19 -13.91 11.60 -11.36
CA TYR A 19 -14.69 11.22 -12.54
C TYR A 19 -16.10 11.85 -12.55
N GLN A 20 -16.64 12.24 -11.40
CA GLN A 20 -17.93 12.93 -11.30
C GLN A 20 -17.87 14.38 -11.79
N TYR A 21 -16.67 14.95 -11.92
CA TYR A 21 -16.46 16.35 -12.31
C TYR A 21 -15.27 16.49 -13.28
N TYR A 22 -15.02 15.47 -14.11
CA TYR A 22 -13.81 15.39 -14.93
C TYR A 22 -13.54 16.62 -15.82
N PRO A 23 -14.56 17.22 -16.51
CA PRO A 23 -14.36 18.47 -17.24
C PRO A 23 -13.89 19.65 -16.38
N ARG A 24 -14.33 19.73 -15.11
CA ARG A 24 -13.94 20.81 -14.20
C ARG A 24 -12.44 20.86 -13.96
N LEU A 25 -11.77 19.69 -13.97
CA LEU A 25 -10.33 19.58 -13.77
C LEU A 25 -9.54 20.49 -14.72
N PHE A 26 -10.06 20.67 -15.94
CA PHE A 26 -9.42 21.43 -17.01
C PHE A 26 -9.92 22.88 -17.14
N LYS A 27 -10.93 23.30 -16.36
CA LYS A 27 -11.57 24.62 -16.49
C LYS A 27 -10.56 25.77 -16.45
N LYS A 28 -9.58 25.71 -15.54
CA LYS A 28 -8.63 26.81 -15.32
C LYS A 28 -7.78 27.16 -16.55
N TYR A 29 -7.68 26.23 -17.51
CA TYR A 29 -6.92 26.43 -18.74
C TYR A 29 -7.72 27.13 -19.85
N TYR A 30 -9.01 27.39 -19.62
CA TYR A 30 -9.90 28.06 -20.58
C TYR A 30 -10.60 29.25 -19.90
N ASN A 31 -10.60 30.41 -20.55
CA ASN A 31 -11.30 31.58 -20.00
C ASN A 31 -12.80 31.55 -20.34
N ASN A 32 -13.61 32.19 -19.50
CA ASN A 32 -15.02 32.50 -19.76
C ASN A 32 -15.94 31.29 -20.01
N ILE A 33 -15.61 30.11 -19.48
CA ILE A 33 -16.53 28.96 -19.48
C ILE A 33 -17.66 29.21 -18.45
N ASN A 34 -18.90 29.16 -18.91
CA ASN A 34 -20.08 29.33 -18.07
C ASN A 34 -20.20 28.16 -17.06
N ASP A 35 -20.43 28.48 -15.79
CA ASP A 35 -20.49 27.49 -14.70
C ASP A 35 -21.66 26.51 -14.82
N THR A 36 -22.80 26.95 -15.34
CA THR A 36 -23.95 26.07 -15.61
C THR A 36 -23.62 25.09 -16.72
N ILE A 37 -23.03 25.57 -17.83
CA ILE A 37 -22.56 24.70 -18.92
C ILE A 37 -21.50 23.71 -18.41
N LEU A 38 -20.59 24.16 -17.55
CA LEU A 38 -19.56 23.28 -16.98
C LEU A 38 -20.17 22.18 -16.10
N SER A 39 -21.18 22.51 -15.29
CA SER A 39 -21.92 21.53 -14.50
C SER A 39 -22.60 20.49 -15.39
N ASP A 40 -23.26 20.96 -16.45
CA ASP A 40 -23.91 20.09 -17.43
C ASP A 40 -22.90 19.16 -18.14
N LEU A 41 -21.71 19.68 -18.48
CA LEU A 41 -20.62 18.86 -19.02
C LEU A 41 -20.13 17.80 -18.03
N CYS A 42 -20.03 18.14 -16.74
CA CYS A 42 -19.64 17.18 -15.70
C CYS A 42 -20.67 16.05 -15.59
N ASP A 43 -21.96 16.37 -15.56
CA ASP A 43 -23.02 15.36 -15.51
C ASP A 43 -23.03 14.50 -16.79
N ALA A 44 -22.96 15.09 -17.97
CA ALA A 44 -22.91 14.35 -19.22
C ALA A 44 -21.68 13.42 -19.31
N GLY A 45 -20.51 13.93 -18.93
CA GLY A 45 -19.27 13.15 -18.87
C GLY A 45 -19.37 11.98 -17.90
N TYR A 46 -19.92 12.21 -16.70
CA TYR A 46 -20.10 11.18 -15.69
C TYR A 46 -21.10 10.10 -16.14
N TYR A 47 -22.24 10.49 -16.73
CA TYR A 47 -23.22 9.53 -17.25
C TYR A 47 -22.61 8.66 -18.34
N TYR A 48 -21.86 9.26 -19.26
CA TYR A 48 -21.22 8.50 -20.31
C TYR A 48 -20.14 7.57 -19.76
N TYR A 49 -19.29 8.04 -18.84
CA TYR A 49 -18.30 7.21 -18.15
C TYR A 49 -18.93 5.98 -17.47
N GLN A 50 -19.99 6.18 -16.69
CA GLN A 50 -20.72 5.08 -16.04
C GLN A 50 -21.30 4.11 -17.07
N SER A 51 -21.78 4.61 -18.22
CA SER A 51 -22.27 3.75 -19.29
C SER A 51 -21.17 2.85 -19.89
N ILE A 52 -19.92 3.33 -19.95
CA ILE A 52 -18.77 2.54 -20.42
C ILE A 52 -18.43 1.46 -19.40
N LEU A 53 -18.29 1.79 -18.12
CA LEU A 53 -18.04 0.78 -17.07
C LEU A 53 -19.08 -0.33 -17.05
N LEU A 54 -20.37 0.04 -17.17
CA LEU A 54 -21.46 -0.94 -17.22
C LEU A 54 -21.43 -1.77 -18.52
N THR A 55 -20.96 -1.19 -19.63
CA THR A 55 -20.77 -1.91 -20.89
C THR A 55 -19.66 -2.94 -20.75
N ASP A 56 -18.55 -2.59 -20.10
CA ASP A 56 -17.44 -3.51 -19.84
C ASP A 56 -17.89 -4.69 -18.97
N LEU A 57 -18.71 -4.45 -17.93
CA LEU A 57 -19.33 -5.52 -17.14
C LEU A 57 -20.24 -6.44 -17.98
N VAL A 58 -20.96 -5.90 -18.96
CA VAL A 58 -21.78 -6.74 -19.87
C VAL A 58 -20.89 -7.58 -20.78
N ILE A 59 -19.77 -7.04 -21.24
CA ILE A 59 -18.83 -7.75 -22.12
C ILE A 59 -18.11 -8.86 -21.34
N ASP A 60 -17.59 -8.54 -20.16
CA ASP A 60 -16.75 -9.41 -19.36
C ASP A 60 -17.58 -10.44 -18.56
N ASP A 61 -18.60 -9.98 -17.84
CA ASP A 61 -19.39 -10.82 -16.91
C ASP A 61 -20.70 -11.36 -17.53
N LYS A 62 -21.02 -10.95 -18.77
CA LYS A 62 -22.25 -11.34 -19.50
C LYS A 62 -23.54 -10.95 -18.77
N ASP A 63 -23.49 -9.99 -17.85
CA ASP A 63 -24.66 -9.49 -17.13
C ASP A 63 -25.44 -8.47 -17.97
N THR A 64 -26.45 -8.95 -18.69
CA THR A 64 -27.30 -8.09 -19.53
C THR A 64 -28.30 -7.22 -18.75
N SER A 65 -28.42 -7.40 -17.43
CA SER A 65 -29.39 -6.65 -16.62
C SER A 65 -29.15 -5.13 -16.61
N ASN A 66 -27.90 -4.71 -16.87
CA ASN A 66 -27.49 -3.31 -16.94
C ASN A 66 -27.84 -2.61 -18.27
N PHE A 67 -28.29 -3.35 -19.30
CA PHE A 67 -28.51 -2.81 -20.64
C PHE A 67 -29.48 -1.61 -20.67
N PRO A 68 -30.65 -1.62 -20.00
CA PRO A 68 -31.54 -0.46 -19.98
C PRO A 68 -30.89 0.78 -19.34
N LEU A 69 -30.05 0.58 -18.33
CA LEU A 69 -29.35 1.65 -17.63
C LEU A 69 -28.27 2.28 -18.53
N ILE A 70 -27.49 1.46 -19.23
CA ILE A 70 -26.49 1.91 -20.21
C ILE A 70 -27.12 2.82 -21.25
N LEU A 71 -28.22 2.38 -21.86
CA LEU A 71 -28.95 3.16 -22.87
C LEU A 71 -29.44 4.49 -22.30
N THR A 72 -30.04 4.47 -21.11
CA THR A 72 -30.57 5.68 -20.45
C THR A 72 -29.45 6.69 -20.18
N LEU A 73 -28.30 6.23 -19.66
CA LEU A 73 -27.16 7.10 -19.36
C LEU A 73 -26.57 7.74 -20.62
N GLN A 74 -26.42 6.95 -21.70
CA GLN A 74 -25.92 7.46 -22.98
C GLN A 74 -26.91 8.46 -23.60
N GLU A 75 -28.20 8.17 -23.57
CA GLU A 75 -29.23 9.08 -24.09
C GLU A 75 -29.23 10.43 -23.36
N GLU A 76 -29.18 10.42 -22.02
CA GLU A 76 -29.17 11.65 -21.23
C GLU A 76 -27.88 12.45 -21.43
N ALA A 77 -26.71 11.78 -21.51
CA ALA A 77 -25.46 12.44 -21.85
C ALA A 77 -25.54 13.13 -23.23
N ILE A 78 -26.07 12.46 -24.25
CA ILE A 78 -26.20 13.02 -25.60
C ILE A 78 -27.22 14.16 -25.65
N LYS A 79 -28.33 14.09 -24.89
CA LYS A 79 -29.30 15.19 -24.78
C LYS A 79 -28.64 16.46 -24.24
N ILE A 80 -27.88 16.34 -23.16
CA ILE A 80 -27.13 17.45 -22.55
C ILE A 80 -26.08 18.00 -23.53
N LEU A 81 -25.27 17.14 -24.14
CA LEU A 81 -24.26 17.59 -25.10
C LEU A 81 -24.89 18.26 -26.34
N THR A 82 -26.06 17.78 -26.78
CA THR A 82 -26.80 18.39 -27.90
C THR A 82 -27.37 19.75 -27.53
N SER A 83 -27.83 19.97 -26.29
CA SER A 83 -28.30 21.29 -25.86
C SER A 83 -27.17 22.31 -25.75
N ILE A 84 -25.95 21.86 -25.45
CA ILE A 84 -24.75 22.72 -25.39
C ILE A 84 -24.23 23.07 -26.78
N TYR A 85 -24.02 22.07 -27.65
CA TYR A 85 -23.32 22.28 -28.93
C TYR A 85 -24.24 22.42 -30.15
N GLY A 86 -25.47 21.91 -30.09
CA GLY A 86 -26.33 21.76 -31.25
C GLY A 86 -25.94 20.58 -32.16
N ARG A 87 -26.84 20.19 -33.06
CA ARG A 87 -26.71 18.96 -33.88
C ARG A 87 -25.62 19.05 -34.96
N ASP A 88 -25.42 20.24 -35.53
CA ASP A 88 -24.51 20.44 -36.67
C ASP A 88 -23.09 20.90 -36.24
N SER A 89 -22.80 20.85 -34.94
CA SER A 89 -21.51 21.28 -34.39
C SER A 89 -20.35 20.39 -34.84
N ARG A 90 -19.18 21.02 -35.02
CA ARG A 90 -17.90 20.32 -35.26
C ARG A 90 -17.53 19.39 -34.10
N PHE A 91 -18.02 19.65 -32.89
CA PHE A 91 -17.83 18.79 -31.72
C PHE A 91 -18.16 17.32 -32.01
N TRP A 92 -19.26 17.06 -32.73
CA TRP A 92 -19.67 15.68 -33.03
C TRP A 92 -18.70 14.92 -33.95
N LYS A 93 -17.91 15.65 -34.77
CA LYS A 93 -16.83 15.03 -35.54
C LYS A 93 -15.69 14.58 -34.63
N ILE A 94 -15.34 15.39 -33.63
CA ILE A 94 -14.31 15.05 -32.63
C ILE A 94 -14.78 13.88 -31.77
N TRP A 95 -16.03 13.93 -31.26
CA TRP A 95 -16.67 12.84 -30.53
C TRP A 95 -16.58 11.50 -31.28
N ASN A 96 -16.93 11.49 -32.57
CA ASN A 96 -16.84 10.29 -33.40
C ASN A 96 -15.39 9.82 -33.59
N SER A 97 -14.43 10.73 -33.70
CA SER A 97 -13.00 10.39 -33.74
C SER A 97 -12.55 9.69 -32.45
N ARG A 98 -12.92 10.21 -31.28
CA ARG A 98 -12.57 9.59 -29.98
C ARG A 98 -13.21 8.22 -29.79
N LYS A 99 -14.44 8.02 -30.27
CA LYS A 99 -15.05 6.68 -30.31
C LYS A 99 -14.23 5.72 -31.17
N MET A 100 -13.75 6.15 -32.33
CA MET A 100 -12.90 5.31 -33.18
C MET A 100 -11.56 5.00 -32.51
N GLU A 101 -10.94 5.97 -31.83
CA GLU A 101 -9.72 5.76 -31.03
C GLU A 101 -9.93 4.66 -29.96
N TYR A 102 -11.03 4.72 -29.21
CA TYR A 102 -11.37 3.70 -28.22
C TYR A 102 -11.59 2.31 -28.87
N MET A 103 -12.28 2.25 -30.02
CA MET A 103 -12.45 0.99 -30.76
C MET A 103 -11.13 0.44 -31.29
N ASP A 104 -10.17 1.29 -31.60
CA ASP A 104 -8.84 0.88 -32.01
C ASP A 104 -8.02 0.35 -30.82
N ALA A 105 -8.21 0.87 -29.60
CA ALA A 105 -7.62 0.28 -28.38
C ALA A 105 -8.03 -1.19 -28.22
N VAL A 106 -9.32 -1.52 -28.41
CA VAL A 106 -9.81 -2.92 -28.33
C VAL A 106 -9.11 -3.82 -29.36
N LYS A 107 -8.78 -3.30 -30.55
CA LYS A 107 -8.05 -4.07 -31.56
C LYS A 107 -6.59 -4.25 -31.18
N ILE A 108 -5.95 -3.21 -30.63
CA ILE A 108 -4.55 -3.27 -30.20
C ILE A 108 -4.42 -4.28 -29.06
N GLU A 109 -5.27 -4.21 -28.05
CA GLU A 109 -5.26 -5.13 -26.90
C GLU A 109 -5.33 -6.60 -27.34
N LYS A 110 -6.29 -6.93 -28.21
CA LYS A 110 -6.41 -8.29 -28.78
C LYS A 110 -5.17 -8.72 -29.56
N ALA A 111 -4.51 -7.80 -30.26
CA ALA A 111 -3.27 -8.11 -30.98
C ALA A 111 -2.08 -8.34 -30.02
N LEU A 112 -2.10 -7.72 -28.83
CA LEU A 112 -1.06 -7.89 -27.82
C LEU A 112 -1.14 -9.24 -27.09
N GLU A 113 -2.32 -9.82 -26.93
CA GLU A 113 -2.52 -11.15 -26.31
C GLU A 113 -1.66 -12.25 -26.98
N ASP A 114 -1.54 -12.20 -28.31
CA ASP A 114 -0.80 -13.18 -29.12
C ASP A 114 0.66 -12.78 -29.39
N SER A 115 1.08 -11.58 -28.95
CA SER A 115 2.38 -11.01 -29.30
C SER A 115 3.49 -11.43 -28.34
N LYS A 116 4.60 -11.94 -28.87
CA LYS A 116 5.78 -12.35 -28.07
C LYS A 116 6.72 -11.21 -27.68
N GLN A 117 6.72 -10.13 -28.46
CA GLN A 117 7.57 -8.96 -28.22
C GLN A 117 6.75 -7.72 -28.46
N ILE A 118 6.61 -6.93 -27.40
CA ILE A 118 5.77 -5.73 -27.38
C ILE A 118 6.65 -4.54 -27.01
N SER A 119 6.71 -3.56 -27.90
CA SER A 119 7.39 -2.30 -27.60
C SER A 119 6.54 -1.46 -26.65
N PHE A 120 7.21 -0.66 -25.82
CA PHE A 120 6.50 0.20 -24.89
C PHE A 120 5.65 1.25 -25.62
N ASP A 121 6.09 1.75 -26.78
CA ASP A 121 5.32 2.71 -27.59
C ASP A 121 3.93 2.17 -28.00
N VAL A 122 3.82 0.86 -28.29
CA VAL A 122 2.52 0.23 -28.62
C VAL A 122 1.63 0.16 -27.38
N TYR A 123 2.22 -0.13 -26.22
CA TYR A 123 1.51 -0.09 -24.95
C TYR A 123 1.05 1.32 -24.58
N GLU A 124 1.90 2.34 -24.78
CA GLU A 124 1.53 3.74 -24.56
C GLU A 124 0.35 4.16 -25.46
N ASP A 125 0.35 3.74 -26.72
CA ASP A 125 -0.75 4.00 -27.66
C ASP A 125 -2.03 3.28 -27.23
N LEU A 126 -1.94 2.04 -26.73
CA LEU A 126 -3.07 1.33 -26.15
C LEU A 126 -3.68 2.09 -24.96
N ALA A 127 -2.86 2.44 -23.96
CA ALA A 127 -3.32 3.12 -22.76
C ALA A 127 -3.93 4.50 -23.06
N ASP A 128 -3.33 5.26 -23.99
CA ASP A 128 -3.86 6.57 -24.43
C ASP A 128 -5.18 6.46 -25.19
N LYS A 129 -5.39 5.38 -25.95
CA LYS A 129 -6.64 5.13 -26.69
C LYS A 129 -7.73 4.57 -25.79
N LYS A 130 -7.41 3.75 -24.79
CA LYS A 130 -8.37 3.29 -23.78
C LYS A 130 -9.01 4.46 -23.04
N SER A 131 -8.24 5.53 -22.79
CA SER A 131 -8.73 6.74 -22.13
C SER A 131 -9.30 7.80 -23.09
N ALA A 132 -9.57 7.47 -24.36
CA ALA A 132 -10.01 8.45 -25.36
C ALA A 132 -11.27 9.23 -24.97
N PHE A 133 -12.19 8.63 -24.20
CA PHE A 133 -13.36 9.34 -23.69
C PHE A 133 -13.03 10.39 -22.62
N GLY A 134 -11.96 10.22 -21.86
CA GLY A 134 -11.45 11.26 -20.94
C GLY A 134 -11.01 12.52 -21.70
N LYS A 135 -10.43 12.36 -22.90
CA LYS A 135 -10.03 13.47 -23.76
C LYS A 135 -11.22 14.32 -24.22
N ILE A 136 -12.43 13.77 -24.26
CA ILE A 136 -13.64 14.52 -24.64
C ILE A 136 -13.90 15.67 -23.66
N ALA A 137 -13.51 15.54 -22.40
CA ALA A 137 -13.61 16.64 -21.43
C ALA A 137 -12.79 17.86 -21.89
N ILE A 138 -11.56 17.62 -22.39
CA ILE A 138 -10.67 18.64 -22.94
C ILE A 138 -11.23 19.16 -24.29
N ASP A 139 -11.65 18.25 -25.17
CA ASP A 139 -12.25 18.58 -26.47
C ASP A 139 -13.49 19.48 -26.33
N SER A 140 -14.30 19.23 -25.29
CA SER A 140 -15.53 19.96 -24.96
C SER A 140 -15.23 21.42 -24.61
N LEU A 141 -14.26 21.66 -23.72
CA LEU A 141 -13.88 23.00 -23.29
C LEU A 141 -13.17 23.79 -24.41
N ASN A 142 -12.34 23.11 -25.22
CA ASN A 142 -11.73 23.73 -26.38
C ASN A 142 -12.77 24.15 -27.43
N SER A 143 -13.81 23.31 -27.63
CA SER A 143 -14.92 23.63 -28.52
C SER A 143 -15.74 24.84 -28.05
N LEU A 144 -15.91 25.01 -26.73
CA LEU A 144 -16.62 26.16 -26.14
C LEU A 144 -15.81 27.47 -26.16
N SER A 145 -14.50 27.38 -26.31
CA SER A 145 -13.60 28.53 -26.36
C SER A 145 -13.23 28.96 -27.78
N ASP A 146 -14.02 28.53 -28.78
CA ASP A 146 -13.80 28.76 -30.21
C ASP A 146 -12.43 28.30 -30.72
N ASN A 147 -11.79 27.33 -30.04
CA ASN A 147 -10.43 26.86 -30.31
C ASN A 147 -9.35 27.95 -30.17
N ASN A 148 -9.58 29.00 -29.37
CA ASN A 148 -8.62 30.08 -29.16
C ASN A 148 -7.38 29.65 -28.36
N TYR A 149 -7.36 28.43 -27.82
CA TYR A 149 -6.33 27.92 -26.90
C TYR A 149 -5.61 26.68 -27.45
N GLN A 150 -5.36 26.61 -28.75
CA GLN A 150 -4.84 25.39 -29.41
C GLN A 150 -3.54 24.85 -28.82
N GLU A 151 -2.60 25.71 -28.42
CA GLU A 151 -1.35 25.28 -27.78
C GLU A 151 -1.62 24.58 -26.43
N MET A 152 -2.46 25.20 -25.60
CA MET A 152 -2.84 24.64 -24.30
C MET A 152 -3.64 23.35 -24.47
N TYR A 153 -4.56 23.31 -25.43
CA TYR A 153 -5.30 22.10 -25.78
C TYR A 153 -4.36 20.93 -26.11
N ASN A 154 -3.34 21.15 -26.94
CA ASN A 154 -2.36 20.11 -27.25
C ASN A 154 -1.57 19.67 -26.01
N LYS A 155 -1.14 20.61 -25.16
CA LYS A 155 -0.47 20.31 -23.88
C LYS A 155 -1.36 19.50 -22.93
N LEU A 156 -2.65 19.82 -22.83
CA LEU A 156 -3.60 19.08 -21.99
C LEU A 156 -3.80 17.65 -22.51
N LEU A 157 -3.92 17.47 -23.82
CA LEU A 157 -4.01 16.12 -24.40
C LEU A 157 -2.74 15.30 -24.15
N GLU A 158 -1.57 15.91 -24.27
CA GLU A 158 -0.29 15.25 -24.01
C GLU A 158 -0.10 14.90 -22.52
N SER A 159 -0.47 15.83 -21.63
CA SER A 159 -0.50 15.59 -20.19
C SER A 159 -1.48 14.46 -19.83
N HIS A 160 -2.67 14.44 -20.43
CA HIS A 160 -3.66 13.38 -20.25
C HIS A 160 -3.16 12.02 -20.78
N LYS A 161 -2.44 12.00 -21.91
CA LYS A 161 -1.79 10.78 -22.42
C LYS A 161 -0.88 10.19 -21.34
N PHE A 162 0.06 10.97 -20.82
CA PHE A 162 0.99 10.47 -19.82
C PHE A 162 0.30 10.08 -18.50
N PHE A 163 -0.73 10.82 -18.07
CA PHE A 163 -1.58 10.40 -16.95
C PHE A 163 -2.19 9.02 -17.20
N SER A 164 -2.75 8.79 -18.39
CA SER A 164 -3.43 7.53 -18.75
C SER A 164 -2.46 6.35 -18.79
N VAL A 165 -1.26 6.55 -19.36
CA VAL A 165 -0.19 5.53 -19.36
C VAL A 165 0.24 5.21 -17.93
N GLY A 166 0.47 6.23 -17.10
CA GLY A 166 0.84 6.05 -15.71
C GLY A 166 -0.23 5.28 -14.93
N PHE A 167 -1.50 5.67 -15.11
CA PHE A 167 -2.63 5.03 -14.44
C PHE A 167 -2.77 3.56 -14.84
N GLN A 168 -2.72 3.23 -16.15
CA GLN A 168 -2.82 1.84 -16.61
C GLN A 168 -1.65 0.98 -16.09
N LEU A 169 -0.43 1.50 -16.02
CA LEU A 169 0.71 0.75 -15.45
C LEU A 169 0.51 0.41 -13.97
N TYR A 170 -0.08 1.33 -13.21
CA TYR A 170 -0.42 1.09 -11.80
C TYR A 170 -1.53 0.04 -11.67
N ASP A 171 -2.56 0.16 -12.51
CA ASP A 171 -3.68 -0.78 -12.62
C ASP A 171 -3.19 -2.21 -12.95
N ASP A 172 -2.29 -2.34 -13.94
CA ASP A 172 -1.70 -3.62 -14.34
C ASP A 172 -0.95 -4.32 -13.18
N VAL A 173 -0.35 -3.57 -12.25
CA VAL A 173 0.27 -4.16 -11.05
C VAL A 173 -0.79 -4.60 -10.03
N LYS A 174 -1.91 -3.87 -9.94
CA LYS A 174 -2.96 -4.14 -8.96
C LYS A 174 -3.84 -5.31 -9.37
N ASP A 175 -4.18 -5.37 -10.65
CA ASP A 175 -5.11 -6.34 -11.22
C ASP A 175 -4.39 -7.53 -11.86
N PHE A 176 -3.07 -7.65 -11.63
CA PHE A 176 -2.23 -8.77 -12.08
C PHE A 176 -2.91 -10.15 -11.97
N ARG A 177 -3.58 -10.42 -10.84
CA ARG A 177 -4.26 -11.70 -10.62
C ARG A 177 -5.50 -11.86 -11.47
N GLU A 178 -6.32 -10.81 -11.54
CA GLU A 178 -7.60 -10.82 -12.24
C GLU A 178 -7.37 -10.91 -13.75
N ASP A 179 -6.46 -10.09 -14.29
CA ASP A 179 -6.12 -10.06 -15.71
C ASP A 179 -5.47 -11.37 -16.16
N LEU A 180 -4.54 -11.92 -15.36
CA LEU A 180 -3.93 -13.21 -15.65
C LEU A 180 -4.97 -14.35 -15.65
N GLN A 181 -5.95 -14.30 -14.75
CA GLN A 181 -7.03 -15.28 -14.71
C GLN A 181 -7.99 -15.15 -15.90
N LYS A 182 -8.28 -13.93 -16.34
CA LYS A 182 -9.13 -13.64 -17.51
C LYS A 182 -8.41 -13.80 -18.86
N GLY A 183 -7.08 -13.91 -18.84
CA GLY A 183 -6.25 -13.96 -20.06
C GLY A 183 -6.14 -12.61 -20.76
N GLN A 184 -6.44 -11.52 -20.05
CA GLN A 184 -6.34 -10.16 -20.58
C GLN A 184 -4.86 -9.74 -20.66
N PHE A 185 -4.54 -8.92 -21.66
CA PHE A 185 -3.21 -8.37 -21.77
C PHE A 185 -2.91 -7.43 -20.58
N ASN A 186 -1.79 -7.67 -19.91
CA ASN A 186 -1.33 -6.90 -18.75
C ASN A 186 0.19 -6.74 -18.83
N TRP A 187 0.69 -5.51 -18.68
CA TRP A 187 2.10 -5.18 -18.84
C TRP A 187 2.98 -5.84 -17.77
N ALA A 188 2.51 -5.91 -16.53
CA ALA A 188 3.22 -6.56 -15.43
C ALA A 188 3.33 -8.07 -15.64
N VAL A 189 2.27 -8.72 -16.16
CA VAL A 189 2.29 -10.13 -16.59
C VAL A 189 3.29 -10.35 -17.71
N TYR A 190 3.25 -9.51 -18.76
CA TYR A 190 4.18 -9.58 -19.88
C TYR A 190 5.64 -9.50 -19.40
N LYS A 191 5.96 -8.52 -18.55
CA LYS A 191 7.30 -8.35 -17.98
C LYS A 191 7.75 -9.50 -17.09
N LEU A 192 6.84 -10.10 -16.32
CA LEU A 192 7.20 -11.25 -15.50
C LEU A 192 7.50 -12.50 -16.35
N LYS A 193 6.75 -12.72 -17.44
CA LYS A 193 6.97 -13.83 -18.37
C LYS A 193 8.34 -13.76 -19.07
N ASP A 194 8.91 -12.58 -19.23
CA ASP A 194 10.26 -12.40 -19.81
C ASP A 194 11.37 -13.01 -18.93
N ILE A 195 11.13 -13.18 -17.62
CA ILE A 195 12.15 -13.61 -16.66
C ILE A 195 11.77 -14.83 -15.82
N VAL A 196 10.50 -15.25 -15.84
CA VAL A 196 9.98 -16.41 -15.10
C VAL A 196 9.20 -17.29 -16.07
N ASP A 197 9.57 -18.57 -16.15
CA ASP A 197 8.75 -19.57 -16.82
C ASP A 197 7.59 -19.97 -15.89
N PHE A 198 6.37 -19.62 -16.28
CA PHE A 198 5.17 -19.87 -15.45
C PHE A 198 4.89 -21.37 -15.29
N ALA A 199 5.37 -22.20 -16.23
CA ALA A 199 5.19 -23.65 -16.15
C ALA A 199 5.99 -24.28 -14.99
N GLU A 200 7.10 -23.66 -14.55
CA GLU A 200 7.88 -24.12 -13.39
C GLU A 200 7.09 -24.03 -12.07
N PHE A 201 6.02 -23.22 -12.05
CA PHE A 201 5.17 -22.98 -10.89
C PHE A 201 3.73 -23.48 -11.10
N ASP A 202 3.54 -24.43 -12.02
CA ASP A 202 2.22 -24.99 -12.38
C ASP A 202 1.17 -23.91 -12.76
N ASN A 203 1.61 -22.73 -13.22
CA ASN A 203 0.79 -21.55 -13.42
C ASN A 203 -0.02 -21.11 -12.18
N ASP A 204 0.48 -21.37 -10.96
CA ASP A 204 -0.15 -20.97 -9.71
C ASP A 204 -0.15 -19.43 -9.56
N ILE A 205 -1.30 -18.81 -9.84
CA ILE A 205 -1.49 -17.34 -9.82
C ILE A 205 -1.05 -16.71 -8.49
N PRO A 206 -1.38 -17.25 -7.30
CA PRO A 206 -0.88 -16.72 -6.04
C PRO A 206 0.64 -16.67 -5.94
N THR A 207 1.34 -17.71 -6.40
CA THR A 207 2.81 -17.78 -6.41
C THR A 207 3.40 -16.82 -7.44
N LEU A 208 2.86 -16.78 -8.66
CA LEU A 208 3.30 -15.84 -9.70
C LEU A 208 3.14 -14.38 -9.24
N ASN A 209 2.03 -14.05 -8.57
CA ASN A 209 1.82 -12.73 -7.99
C ASN A 209 2.86 -12.40 -6.91
N LYS A 210 3.30 -13.37 -6.10
CA LYS A 210 4.41 -13.13 -5.15
C LYS A 210 5.73 -12.91 -5.91
N LEU A 211 5.98 -13.68 -6.97
CA LEU A 211 7.17 -13.55 -7.79
C LEU A 211 7.24 -12.19 -8.49
N LEU A 212 6.11 -11.61 -8.89
CA LEU A 212 6.05 -10.25 -9.43
C LEU A 212 6.78 -9.23 -8.54
N TYR A 213 6.53 -9.28 -7.22
CA TYR A 213 7.19 -8.40 -6.25
C TYR A 213 8.60 -8.89 -5.89
N ILE A 214 8.78 -10.19 -5.63
CA ILE A 214 10.09 -10.72 -5.21
C ILE A 214 11.17 -10.51 -6.29
N ARG A 215 10.79 -10.60 -7.57
CA ARG A 215 11.68 -10.38 -8.71
C ARG A 215 11.88 -8.91 -9.08
N GLY A 216 11.20 -7.97 -8.42
CA GLY A 216 11.36 -6.54 -8.68
C GLY A 216 10.50 -5.98 -9.83
N VAL A 217 9.73 -6.81 -10.53
CA VAL A 217 8.97 -6.40 -11.72
C VAL A 217 7.88 -5.41 -11.36
N ALA A 218 7.14 -5.64 -10.28
CA ALA A 218 6.14 -4.66 -9.80
C ALA A 218 6.79 -3.29 -9.55
N GLN A 219 7.96 -3.25 -8.90
CA GLN A 219 8.65 -2.01 -8.57
C GLN A 219 9.12 -1.27 -9.83
N GLU A 220 9.59 -1.99 -10.84
CA GLU A 220 9.97 -1.39 -12.12
C GLU A 220 8.76 -0.78 -12.85
N VAL A 221 7.63 -1.49 -12.87
CA VAL A 221 6.39 -0.99 -13.48
C VAL A 221 5.84 0.21 -12.73
N LEU A 222 5.85 0.19 -11.39
CA LEU A 222 5.43 1.32 -10.54
C LEU A 222 6.32 2.55 -10.74
N LYS A 223 7.65 2.39 -10.88
CA LYS A 223 8.55 3.50 -11.21
C LYS A 223 8.22 4.11 -12.57
N LEU A 224 7.98 3.26 -13.57
CA LEU A 224 7.58 3.73 -14.91
C LEU A 224 6.22 4.44 -14.87
N SER A 225 5.30 4.00 -14.01
CA SER A 225 4.05 4.71 -13.74
C SER A 225 4.31 6.11 -13.18
N ILE A 226 5.11 6.22 -12.11
CA ILE A 226 5.50 7.50 -11.48
C ILE A 226 6.18 8.44 -12.48
N ASP A 227 7.08 7.94 -13.32
CA ASP A 227 7.76 8.73 -14.36
C ASP A 227 6.77 9.33 -15.35
N ASN A 228 5.71 8.60 -15.71
CA ASN A 228 4.66 9.11 -16.60
C ASN A 228 3.79 10.18 -15.90
N PHE A 229 3.46 10.02 -14.62
CA PHE A 229 2.81 11.11 -13.87
C PHE A 229 3.71 12.35 -13.78
N GLN A 230 5.01 12.18 -13.60
CA GLN A 230 5.96 13.30 -13.61
C GLN A 230 5.98 14.02 -14.97
N LYS A 231 6.05 13.28 -16.09
CA LYS A 231 5.92 13.87 -17.44
C LYS A 231 4.61 14.63 -17.62
N SER A 232 3.51 14.06 -17.11
CA SER A 232 2.18 14.69 -17.16
C SER A 232 2.16 16.06 -16.45
N LEU A 233 2.78 16.16 -15.27
CA LEU A 233 2.95 17.41 -14.53
C LEU A 233 3.88 18.40 -15.25
N ASP A 234 4.99 17.90 -15.80
CA ASP A 234 6.00 18.75 -16.43
C ASP A 234 5.46 19.50 -17.66
N ILE A 235 4.51 18.91 -18.38
CA ILE A 235 3.85 19.51 -19.55
C ILE A 235 2.95 20.69 -19.18
N ILE A 236 2.26 20.60 -18.04
CA ILE A 236 1.27 21.59 -17.59
C ILE A 236 1.86 22.63 -16.63
N ASN A 237 3.20 22.71 -16.52
CA ASN A 237 3.99 23.53 -15.60
C ASN A 237 3.63 25.04 -15.60
N GLN A 238 2.51 25.38 -14.97
CA GLN A 238 2.24 26.67 -14.35
C GLN A 238 1.93 26.36 -12.90
N SER A 239 2.90 26.64 -12.02
CA SER A 239 2.80 26.53 -10.54
C SER A 239 1.95 25.34 -10.07
N GLN A 240 2.59 24.18 -9.87
CA GLN A 240 2.02 22.85 -9.50
C GLN A 240 0.88 22.80 -8.45
N ASN A 241 0.53 23.91 -7.80
CA ASN A 241 -0.53 23.98 -6.78
C ASN A 241 -1.84 24.63 -7.26
N GLU A 242 -1.96 25.06 -8.52
CA GLU A 242 -3.03 25.99 -8.88
C GLU A 242 -4.18 25.44 -9.73
N SER A 243 -4.07 24.29 -10.40
CA SER A 243 -5.16 23.67 -11.15
C SER A 243 -5.65 22.35 -10.52
N GLU A 244 -6.96 22.08 -10.62
CA GLU A 244 -7.54 20.81 -10.16
C GLU A 244 -6.94 19.60 -10.90
N TRP A 245 -6.66 19.71 -12.21
CA TRP A 245 -5.96 18.66 -12.95
C TRP A 245 -4.56 18.37 -12.40
N GLY A 246 -3.75 19.41 -12.16
CA GLY A 246 -2.40 19.23 -11.60
C GLY A 246 -2.43 18.58 -10.21
N GLN A 247 -3.41 18.95 -9.39
CA GLN A 247 -3.63 18.34 -8.07
C GLN A 247 -3.95 16.85 -8.19
N VAL A 248 -4.90 16.46 -9.06
CA VAL A 248 -5.27 15.05 -9.28
C VAL A 248 -4.07 14.22 -9.76
N VAL A 249 -3.27 14.76 -10.70
CA VAL A 249 -2.08 14.08 -11.22
C VAL A 249 -1.04 13.90 -10.10
N ALA A 250 -0.82 14.91 -9.27
CA ALA A 250 0.12 14.87 -8.15
C ALA A 250 -0.34 13.93 -7.01
N GLU A 251 -1.63 13.93 -6.67
CA GLU A 251 -2.22 13.02 -5.67
C GLU A 251 -2.10 11.55 -6.11
N MET A 252 -2.36 11.27 -7.39
CA MET A 252 -2.20 9.92 -7.93
C MET A 252 -0.73 9.49 -7.92
N LYS A 253 0.20 10.37 -8.32
CA LYS A 253 1.63 10.12 -8.21
C LYS A 253 2.04 9.77 -6.77
N SER A 254 1.61 10.55 -5.80
CA SER A 254 1.91 10.32 -4.37
C SER A 254 1.32 9.02 -3.84
N THR A 255 0.12 8.65 -4.30
CA THR A 255 -0.50 7.34 -3.98
C THR A 255 0.38 6.19 -4.47
N ILE A 256 0.89 6.29 -5.70
CA ILE A 256 1.71 5.25 -6.32
C ILE A 256 3.12 5.21 -5.70
N GLU A 257 3.70 6.36 -5.34
CA GLU A 257 4.95 6.44 -4.59
C GLU A 257 4.83 5.76 -3.22
N SER A 258 3.72 5.99 -2.51
CA SER A 258 3.43 5.33 -1.24
C SER A 258 3.28 3.81 -1.42
N TYR A 259 2.59 3.39 -2.48
CA TYR A 259 2.45 1.97 -2.79
C TYR A 259 3.81 1.31 -3.15
N LEU A 260 4.64 2.00 -3.93
CA LEU A 260 5.99 1.57 -4.25
C LEU A 260 6.82 1.39 -2.97
N ASP A 261 6.78 2.35 -2.05
CA ASP A 261 7.49 2.28 -0.76
C ASP A 261 7.06 1.06 0.08
N ILE A 262 5.75 0.81 0.19
CA ILE A 262 5.22 -0.40 0.87
C ILE A 262 5.79 -1.67 0.24
N THR A 263 5.81 -1.75 -1.09
CA THR A 263 6.31 -2.96 -1.77
C THR A 263 7.83 -3.12 -1.64
N ASN A 264 8.59 -2.03 -1.61
CA ASN A 264 10.03 -2.06 -1.30
C ASN A 264 10.24 -2.56 0.14
N GLY A 265 9.44 -2.07 1.09
CA GLY A 265 9.46 -2.52 2.48
C GLY A 265 9.26 -4.03 2.59
N TYR A 266 8.26 -4.57 1.89
CA TYR A 266 8.04 -6.02 1.82
C TYR A 266 9.30 -6.79 1.35
N ILE A 267 9.96 -6.34 0.29
CA ILE A 267 11.21 -6.97 -0.19
C ILE A 267 12.33 -6.88 0.85
N HIS A 268 12.50 -5.71 1.48
CA HIS A 268 13.52 -5.51 2.49
C HIS A 268 13.31 -6.42 3.71
N THR A 269 12.06 -6.61 4.16
CA THR A 269 11.75 -7.54 5.26
C THR A 269 12.07 -8.99 4.91
N ILE A 270 11.76 -9.45 3.68
CA ILE A 270 12.12 -10.80 3.22
C ILE A 270 13.64 -10.99 3.19
N LYS A 271 14.37 -10.03 2.61
CA LYS A 271 15.83 -10.09 2.53
C LYS A 271 16.46 -10.17 3.92
N ALA A 272 16.00 -9.33 4.85
CA ALA A 272 16.45 -9.36 6.24
C ALA A 272 16.16 -10.71 6.90
N LYS A 273 14.98 -11.30 6.67
CA LYS A 273 14.63 -12.63 7.20
C LYS A 273 15.58 -13.71 6.70
N ILE A 274 15.91 -13.71 5.41
CA ILE A 274 16.84 -14.66 4.80
C ILE A 274 18.26 -14.47 5.37
N GLU A 275 18.71 -13.23 5.53
CA GLU A 275 20.01 -12.92 6.11
C GLU A 275 20.12 -13.43 7.55
N ILE A 276 19.09 -13.23 8.37
CA ILE A 276 19.04 -13.75 9.75
C ILE A 276 19.08 -15.28 9.75
N ALA A 277 18.26 -15.94 8.90
CA ALA A 277 18.21 -17.40 8.84
C ALA A 277 19.54 -18.02 8.41
N ASN A 278 20.33 -17.32 7.60
CA ASN A 278 21.66 -17.77 7.18
C ASN A 278 22.72 -17.63 8.28
N ASN A 279 22.49 -16.76 9.27
CA ASN A 279 23.37 -16.59 10.43
C ASN A 279 23.06 -17.67 11.47
N LYS A 280 23.61 -18.88 11.29
CA LYS A 280 23.41 -19.99 12.24
C LYS A 280 24.13 -19.76 13.55
N PHE A 281 23.54 -20.19 14.67
CA PHE A 281 24.28 -20.22 15.94
C PHE A 281 25.45 -21.21 15.83
N VAL A 282 26.62 -20.75 16.28
CA VAL A 282 27.86 -21.56 16.28
C VAL A 282 27.85 -22.55 17.45
N ASN A 283 27.19 -22.21 18.56
CA ASN A 283 27.09 -23.04 19.75
C ASN A 283 25.61 -23.36 20.03
N ASP A 284 25.25 -24.64 19.97
CA ASP A 284 23.91 -25.12 20.35
C ASP A 284 23.81 -25.21 21.88
N CYS A 285 23.24 -24.18 22.50
CA CYS A 285 22.91 -24.19 23.93
C CYS A 285 21.44 -24.61 24.17
N PHE A 286 20.74 -25.12 23.16
CA PHE A 286 19.37 -25.59 23.33
C PHE A 286 19.37 -26.88 24.15
N PHE A 287 18.44 -26.97 25.11
CA PHE A 287 18.38 -28.11 26.03
C PHE A 287 18.03 -29.43 25.33
N ASP A 288 18.32 -30.54 26.01
CA ASP A 288 18.07 -31.89 25.49
C ASP A 288 16.57 -32.25 25.52
N ILE A 289 15.94 -32.14 24.35
CA ILE A 289 14.52 -32.43 24.14
C ILE A 289 14.17 -33.93 24.18
N THR A 290 15.15 -34.83 24.09
CA THR A 290 14.90 -36.29 24.02
C THR A 290 14.30 -36.85 25.31
N LYS A 291 14.43 -36.11 26.41
CA LYS A 291 13.86 -36.43 27.71
C LYS A 291 12.36 -36.11 27.82
N CYS A 292 11.80 -35.37 26.86
CA CYS A 292 10.37 -35.10 26.81
C CYS A 292 9.60 -36.33 26.31
N SER A 293 8.85 -36.99 27.20
CA SER A 293 8.07 -38.19 26.85
C SER A 293 6.78 -37.90 26.08
N ASN A 294 6.30 -36.65 26.08
CA ASN A 294 5.11 -36.26 25.34
C ASN A 294 5.46 -35.96 23.87
N THR A 295 5.02 -36.84 22.97
CA THR A 295 5.34 -36.76 21.54
C THR A 295 4.86 -35.48 20.85
N ILE A 296 3.75 -34.89 21.31
CA ILE A 296 3.22 -33.65 20.73
C ILE A 296 4.09 -32.47 21.14
N VAL A 297 4.43 -32.39 22.43
CA VAL A 297 5.30 -31.33 22.97
C VAL A 297 6.71 -31.45 22.39
N SER A 298 7.26 -32.65 22.30
CA SER A 298 8.56 -32.92 21.70
C SER A 298 8.65 -32.41 20.25
N ARG A 299 7.63 -32.66 19.41
CA ARG A 299 7.57 -32.11 18.04
C ARG A 299 7.49 -30.58 18.01
N GLY A 300 6.80 -29.96 18.95
CA GLY A 300 6.78 -28.50 19.10
C GLY A 300 8.17 -27.95 19.47
N LEU A 301 8.86 -28.62 20.40
CA LEU A 301 10.23 -28.27 20.80
C LEU A 301 11.25 -28.47 19.67
N GLU A 302 11.08 -29.47 18.80
CA GLU A 302 11.90 -29.65 17.59
C GLU A 302 11.77 -28.45 16.65
N TYR A 303 10.55 -27.92 16.47
CA TYR A 303 10.34 -26.71 15.67
C TYR A 303 11.05 -25.50 16.27
N ILE A 304 10.89 -25.28 17.58
CA ILE A 304 11.55 -24.17 18.29
C ILE A 304 13.07 -24.32 18.23
N LYS A 305 13.61 -25.53 18.44
CA LYS A 305 15.04 -25.81 18.32
C LYS A 305 15.54 -25.51 16.90
N ASN A 306 14.78 -25.90 15.88
CA ASN A 306 15.15 -25.60 14.50
C ASN A 306 15.19 -24.09 14.24
N ASP A 307 14.20 -23.32 14.70
CA ASP A 307 14.23 -21.86 14.56
C ASP A 307 15.36 -21.22 15.38
N TYR A 308 15.60 -21.71 16.61
CA TYR A 308 16.75 -21.34 17.43
C TYR A 308 18.04 -21.46 16.63
N LEU A 309 18.34 -22.63 16.04
CA LEU A 309 19.56 -22.85 15.25
C LEU A 309 19.72 -21.90 14.05
N HIS A 310 18.62 -21.30 13.57
CA HIS A 310 18.59 -20.27 12.53
C HIS A 310 18.43 -18.85 13.12
N SER A 311 18.97 -18.62 14.32
CA SER A 311 18.92 -17.33 15.00
C SER A 311 17.51 -16.79 15.21
N TYR A 312 16.53 -17.66 15.44
CA TYR A 312 15.14 -17.28 15.66
C TYR A 312 14.57 -16.41 14.52
N ALA A 313 14.85 -16.81 13.28
CA ALA A 313 14.44 -16.05 12.09
C ALA A 313 12.91 -15.97 11.94
N ASP A 314 12.18 -16.97 12.42
CA ASP A 314 10.71 -16.97 12.43
C ASP A 314 10.13 -16.24 13.64
N LEU A 315 10.76 -16.37 14.82
CA LEU A 315 10.31 -15.71 16.05
C LEU A 315 10.52 -14.17 16.00
N LYS A 316 11.59 -13.70 15.35
CA LYS A 316 11.90 -12.27 15.23
C LYS A 316 10.83 -11.53 14.44
N HIS A 317 10.34 -10.43 15.01
CA HIS A 317 9.54 -9.47 14.27
C HIS A 317 10.48 -8.55 13.48
N ILE A 318 10.28 -8.50 12.16
CA ILE A 318 10.99 -7.64 11.23
C ILE A 318 9.99 -6.64 10.68
N MET A 319 10.26 -5.35 10.88
CA MET A 319 9.40 -4.26 10.42
C MET A 319 10.19 -3.32 9.51
N TYR A 320 9.54 -2.89 8.44
CA TYR A 320 10.01 -1.79 7.61
C TYR A 320 9.34 -0.50 8.11
N LEU A 321 10.14 0.49 8.48
CA LEU A 321 9.68 1.83 8.82
C LEU A 321 10.30 2.84 7.87
N SER A 322 9.43 3.40 7.03
CA SER A 322 9.81 4.39 6.03
C SER A 322 9.98 5.78 6.65
N ASN A 323 10.75 6.62 5.96
CA ASN A 323 10.81 8.06 6.28
C ASN A 323 9.52 8.78 5.87
N LEU A 324 8.65 8.15 5.06
CA LEU A 324 7.31 8.67 4.74
C LEU A 324 6.40 8.72 5.98
N ASP A 325 6.68 7.91 6.99
CA ASP A 325 5.91 7.87 8.24
C ASP A 325 6.56 8.73 9.35
N ASP A 326 7.32 9.76 8.99
CA ASP A 326 8.01 10.71 9.89
C ASP A 326 8.99 10.07 10.89
N PHE A 327 9.42 8.83 10.67
CA PHE A 327 10.47 8.22 11.48
C PHE A 327 11.84 8.79 11.08
N ASP A 328 12.65 9.14 12.07
CA ASP A 328 14.03 9.60 11.86
C ASP A 328 14.98 8.40 11.97
N ASN A 329 14.84 7.53 10.98
CA ASN A 329 15.55 6.25 10.95
C ASN A 329 16.79 6.35 10.05
N THR A 330 17.93 5.90 10.58
CA THR A 330 19.15 5.70 9.77
C THR A 330 19.07 4.43 8.92
N ASN A 331 18.35 3.42 9.43
CA ASN A 331 18.06 2.16 8.75
C ASN A 331 16.55 1.96 8.72
N GLN A 332 15.98 1.56 7.59
CA GLN A 332 14.52 1.36 7.47
C GLN A 332 14.05 -0.01 7.98
N ILE A 333 14.96 -0.96 8.21
CA ILE A 333 14.63 -2.29 8.74
C ILE A 333 14.97 -2.35 10.22
N HIS A 334 13.96 -2.70 11.01
CA HIS A 334 14.05 -2.87 12.45
C HIS A 334 13.64 -4.27 12.83
N ILE A 335 14.43 -4.87 13.74
CA ILE A 335 14.27 -6.25 14.15
C ILE A 335 14.16 -6.29 15.67
N SER A 336 13.20 -7.03 16.17
CA SER A 336 13.05 -7.30 17.59
C SER A 336 12.56 -8.70 17.88
N ASP A 337 13.00 -9.22 19.02
CA ASP A 337 12.60 -10.51 19.57
C ASP A 337 12.45 -10.47 21.09
N THR A 338 12.49 -9.30 21.72
CA THR A 338 12.47 -9.17 23.19
C THR A 338 11.19 -9.76 23.78
N PHE A 339 10.03 -9.25 23.35
CA PHE A 339 8.73 -9.71 23.82
C PHE A 339 8.52 -11.20 23.51
N GLN A 340 8.79 -11.59 22.27
CA GLN A 340 8.55 -12.94 21.76
C GLN A 340 9.40 -13.98 22.51
N ARG A 341 10.68 -13.67 22.76
CA ARG A 341 11.53 -14.55 23.57
C ARG A 341 11.11 -14.58 25.03
N ALA A 342 10.75 -13.44 25.61
CA ALA A 342 10.27 -13.41 27.00
C ALA A 342 9.03 -14.30 27.18
N LEU A 343 8.08 -14.24 26.24
CA LEU A 343 6.90 -15.09 26.20
C LEU A 343 7.24 -16.57 25.95
N LEU A 344 8.13 -16.86 24.98
CA LEU A 344 8.57 -18.21 24.67
C LEU A 344 9.24 -18.87 25.89
N ASN A 345 10.15 -18.16 26.55
CA ASN A 345 10.90 -18.66 27.69
C ASN A 345 9.99 -18.92 28.90
N ASP A 346 8.97 -18.08 29.10
CA ASP A 346 7.92 -18.32 30.10
C ASP A 346 7.16 -19.63 29.83
N CYS A 347 6.79 -19.87 28.56
CA CYS A 347 6.18 -21.13 28.16
C CYS A 347 7.12 -22.33 28.34
N LEU A 348 8.42 -22.17 28.03
CA LEU A 348 9.41 -23.23 28.17
C LEU A 348 9.63 -23.64 29.63
N LEU A 349 9.53 -22.71 30.59
CA LEU A 349 9.55 -23.03 32.02
C LEU A 349 8.39 -23.95 32.41
N ALA A 350 7.16 -23.65 31.98
CA ALA A 350 6.01 -24.52 32.22
C ALA A 350 6.16 -25.91 31.55
N VAL A 351 6.74 -25.94 30.35
CA VAL A 351 7.05 -27.19 29.64
C VAL A 351 8.12 -28.00 30.39
N SER A 352 9.14 -27.34 30.93
CA SER A 352 10.20 -27.97 31.72
C SER A 352 9.66 -28.69 32.94
N GLU A 353 8.76 -28.06 33.69
CA GLU A 353 8.09 -28.68 34.84
C GLU A 353 7.25 -29.89 34.42
N THR A 354 6.47 -29.75 33.36
CA THR A 354 5.55 -30.80 32.88
C THR A 354 6.30 -32.00 32.30
N CYS A 355 7.36 -31.75 31.52
CA CYS A 355 8.11 -32.77 30.80
C CYS A 355 9.36 -33.26 31.55
N LYS A 356 9.68 -32.66 32.70
CA LYS A 356 10.85 -32.96 33.52
C LYS A 356 12.17 -32.85 32.73
N VAL A 357 12.26 -31.81 31.90
CA VAL A 357 13.47 -31.50 31.13
C VAL A 357 14.21 -30.36 31.83
N ASP A 358 15.53 -30.49 31.97
CA ASP A 358 16.36 -29.42 32.56
C ASP A 358 16.66 -28.37 31.49
N ILE A 359 16.29 -27.12 31.79
CA ILE A 359 16.46 -25.97 30.89
C ILE A 359 17.22 -24.82 31.56
N SER A 360 17.78 -25.04 32.75
CA SER A 360 18.35 -23.98 33.60
C SER A 360 19.44 -23.17 32.89
N ASP A 361 20.44 -23.84 32.30
CA ASP A 361 21.52 -23.19 31.55
C ASP A 361 21.01 -22.36 30.36
N TYR A 362 19.98 -22.86 29.67
CA TYR A 362 19.36 -22.16 28.54
C TYR A 362 18.61 -20.90 29.01
N ILE A 363 17.82 -21.02 30.09
CA ILE A 363 17.07 -19.89 30.64
C ILE A 363 18.01 -18.82 31.19
N ASP A 364 19.11 -19.19 31.83
CA ASP A 364 20.09 -18.21 32.33
C ASP A 364 20.71 -17.38 31.19
N GLN A 365 21.05 -18.02 30.06
CA GLN A 365 21.54 -17.31 28.88
C GLN A 365 20.50 -16.39 28.25
N GLU A 366 19.24 -16.84 28.18
CA GLU A 366 18.15 -16.03 27.63
C GLU A 366 17.80 -14.83 28.54
N VAL A 367 17.82 -15.01 29.86
CA VAL A 367 17.66 -13.91 30.82
C VAL A 367 18.77 -12.88 30.64
N ASP A 368 20.03 -13.32 30.54
CA ASP A 368 21.16 -12.42 30.29
C ASP A 368 21.01 -11.67 28.96
N TYR A 369 20.57 -12.36 27.90
CA TYR A 369 20.27 -11.73 26.60
C TYR A 369 19.21 -10.63 26.76
N LEU A 370 18.08 -10.93 27.39
CA LEU A 370 16.98 -9.98 27.58
C LEU A 370 17.40 -8.79 28.43
N MET A 371 18.16 -8.99 29.51
CA MET A 371 18.65 -7.88 30.35
C MET A 371 19.56 -6.93 29.57
N ASN A 372 20.38 -7.46 28.64
CA ASN A 372 21.25 -6.66 27.78
C ASN A 372 20.49 -5.91 26.67
N ARG A 373 19.22 -6.24 26.41
CA ARG A 373 18.35 -5.55 25.44
C ARG A 373 17.57 -4.37 26.02
N ARG A 374 17.67 -4.15 27.33
CA ARG A 374 17.04 -3.02 28.03
C ARG A 374 17.56 -1.69 27.49
N ASN A 375 16.70 -0.67 27.45
CA ASN A 375 17.11 0.69 27.10
C ASN A 375 18.17 1.22 28.06
N ILE A 376 19.22 1.86 27.49
CA ILE A 376 20.35 2.43 28.22
C ILE A 376 20.05 3.90 28.54
N ASP A 377 19.01 4.13 29.32
CA ASP A 377 18.66 5.44 29.87
C ASP A 377 18.21 5.31 31.34
N VAL A 378 17.82 6.45 31.93
CA VAL A 378 17.41 6.52 33.35
C VAL A 378 16.09 5.80 33.65
N VAL A 379 15.23 5.65 32.65
CA VAL A 379 13.94 4.94 32.79
C VAL A 379 14.15 3.44 32.63
N GLY A 380 15.01 3.04 31.69
CA GLY A 380 15.20 1.64 31.35
C GLY A 380 13.99 1.06 30.63
N GLY A 381 13.60 -0.15 31.03
CA GLY A 381 12.55 -0.91 30.36
C GLY A 381 12.99 -1.41 28.97
N TRP A 382 12.04 -1.99 28.26
CA TRP A 382 12.23 -2.56 26.93
C TRP A 382 11.27 -1.89 25.98
N SER A 383 11.80 -1.38 24.87
CA SER A 383 10.99 -0.93 23.74
C SER A 383 10.77 -2.10 22.80
N TYR A 384 9.56 -2.19 22.23
CA TYR A 384 9.25 -3.22 21.26
C TYR A 384 10.22 -3.24 20.06
N PHE A 385 10.69 -2.09 19.57
CA PHE A 385 11.83 -2.00 18.64
C PHE A 385 12.92 -1.07 19.19
N PRO A 386 13.98 -1.59 19.84
CA PRO A 386 15.00 -0.77 20.50
C PRO A 386 15.80 0.15 19.56
N THR A 387 15.83 -0.19 18.27
CA THR A 387 16.52 0.60 17.23
C THR A 387 15.72 1.82 16.76
N VAL A 388 14.44 1.93 17.12
CA VAL A 388 13.55 3.02 16.71
C VAL A 388 13.47 4.01 17.86
N MET A 389 13.92 5.24 17.65
CA MET A 389 14.03 6.22 18.74
C MET A 389 12.66 6.69 19.23
N GLU A 390 11.66 6.66 18.35
CA GLU A 390 10.28 7.09 18.52
C GLU A 390 9.44 6.10 19.34
N ILE A 391 9.89 4.86 19.51
CA ILE A 391 9.15 3.83 20.24
C ILE A 391 9.62 3.82 21.70
N ALA A 392 8.72 4.23 22.60
CA ALA A 392 8.94 4.19 24.04
C ALA A 392 8.96 2.73 24.57
N PRO A 393 9.56 2.48 25.74
CA PRO A 393 9.23 1.28 26.49
C PRO A 393 7.74 1.24 26.82
N ASP A 394 7.17 0.05 26.94
CA ASP A 394 5.77 -0.14 27.34
C ASP A 394 5.62 -1.13 28.51
N ILE A 395 4.43 -1.12 29.11
CA ILE A 395 4.10 -1.96 30.26
C ILE A 395 3.90 -3.44 29.89
N ASP A 396 3.62 -3.75 28.62
CA ASP A 396 3.40 -5.13 28.17
C ASP A 396 4.75 -5.88 28.12
N ASP A 397 5.74 -5.25 27.49
CA ASP A 397 7.14 -5.70 27.50
C ASP A 397 7.69 -5.82 28.93
N LEU A 398 7.49 -4.78 29.76
CA LEU A 398 7.93 -4.78 31.16
C LEU A 398 7.25 -5.90 31.97
N GLY A 399 5.93 -6.06 31.80
CA GLY A 399 5.14 -7.06 32.52
C GLY A 399 5.57 -8.48 32.18
N GLN A 400 5.75 -8.78 30.90
CA GLN A 400 6.18 -10.11 30.45
C GLN A 400 7.60 -10.44 30.96
N ILE A 401 8.51 -9.47 31.00
CA ILE A 401 9.86 -9.66 31.56
C ILE A 401 9.79 -9.92 33.08
N ILE A 402 8.99 -9.15 33.83
CA ILE A 402 8.82 -9.38 35.27
C ILE A 402 8.26 -10.79 35.52
N GLN A 403 7.26 -11.22 34.75
CA GLN A 403 6.68 -12.56 34.87
C GLN A 403 7.73 -13.65 34.62
N LEU A 404 8.51 -13.54 33.54
CA LEU A 404 9.61 -14.46 33.26
C LEU A 404 10.61 -14.53 34.43
N LEU A 405 11.03 -13.37 34.96
CA LEU A 405 12.00 -13.32 36.06
C LEU A 405 11.47 -13.98 37.34
N ILE A 406 10.18 -13.82 37.64
CA ILE A 406 9.54 -14.51 38.78
C ILE A 406 9.55 -16.02 38.56
N ASN A 407 9.12 -16.47 37.38
CA ASN A 407 9.00 -17.90 37.07
C ASN A 407 10.38 -18.57 36.94
N ALA A 408 11.40 -17.84 36.51
CA ALA A 408 12.79 -18.29 36.48
C ALA A 408 13.50 -18.22 37.85
N GLN A 409 12.81 -17.79 38.91
CA GLN A 409 13.37 -17.60 40.26
C GLN A 409 14.54 -16.59 40.30
N LYS A 410 14.48 -15.53 39.48
CA LYS A 410 15.46 -14.45 39.35
C LYS A 410 14.93 -13.11 39.89
N SER A 411 14.14 -13.14 40.96
CA SER A 411 13.46 -11.96 41.51
C SER A 411 14.42 -10.83 41.92
N GLU A 412 15.68 -11.14 42.20
CA GLU A 412 16.73 -10.15 42.47
C GLU A 412 16.99 -9.21 41.28
N LEU A 413 16.77 -9.68 40.05
CA LEU A 413 16.95 -8.89 38.83
C LEU A 413 15.83 -7.85 38.64
N ILE A 414 14.64 -8.09 39.19
CA ILE A 414 13.53 -7.13 39.16
C ILE A 414 13.92 -5.85 39.87
N GLY A 415 14.48 -5.99 41.09
CA GLY A 415 14.99 -4.87 41.89
C GLY A 415 16.02 -4.03 41.15
N ARG A 416 16.89 -4.70 40.39
CA ARG A 416 18.01 -4.08 39.67
C ARG A 416 17.60 -3.42 38.35
N TYR A 417 16.76 -4.07 37.56
CA TYR A 417 16.53 -3.69 36.16
C TYR A 417 15.13 -3.16 35.86
N CYS A 418 14.11 -3.55 36.65
CA CYS A 418 12.72 -3.22 36.38
C CYS A 418 12.21 -2.03 37.21
N MET A 419 12.76 -1.83 38.43
CA MET A 419 12.27 -0.80 39.37
C MET A 419 12.22 0.63 38.79
N PRO A 420 13.21 1.12 38.02
CA PRO A 420 13.14 2.46 37.45
C PRO A 420 11.94 2.64 36.49
N ALA A 421 11.68 1.66 35.63
CA ALA A 421 10.57 1.67 34.70
C ALA A 421 9.21 1.54 35.41
N ILE A 422 9.11 0.67 36.43
CA ILE A 422 7.92 0.53 37.28
C ILE A 422 7.59 1.87 37.94
N ASN A 423 8.57 2.52 38.55
CA ASN A 423 8.37 3.81 39.22
C ASN A 423 7.94 4.90 38.23
N THR A 424 8.55 4.93 37.04
CA THR A 424 8.18 5.89 36.00
C THR A 424 6.75 5.66 35.51
N ALA A 425 6.35 4.42 35.26
CA ALA A 425 4.99 4.07 34.84
C ALA A 425 3.96 4.50 35.91
N LEU A 426 4.22 4.18 37.18
CA LEU A 426 3.32 4.55 38.28
C LEU A 426 3.22 6.06 38.52
N GLN A 427 4.33 6.79 38.35
CA GLN A 427 4.35 8.25 38.57
C GLN A 427 3.78 9.03 37.38
N SER A 428 3.96 8.53 36.16
CA SER A 428 3.61 9.28 34.94
C SER A 428 2.16 9.09 34.53
N HIS A 429 1.51 7.99 34.93
CA HIS A 429 0.18 7.61 34.44
C HIS A 429 -0.93 7.64 35.50
N TYR A 430 -0.63 8.14 36.70
CA TYR A 430 -1.64 8.34 37.75
C TYR A 430 -2.28 9.73 37.65
N ASN A 431 -3.02 10.01 36.57
CA ASN A 431 -3.82 11.24 36.45
C ASN A 431 -5.24 10.99 35.88
N HIS A 432 -6.23 11.09 36.77
CA HIS A 432 -7.63 11.51 36.59
C HIS A 432 -8.58 10.84 35.57
N GLY A 433 -8.32 9.64 35.06
CA GLY A 433 -9.38 8.92 34.34
C GLY A 433 -9.09 7.46 34.00
N ASN A 434 -9.21 6.54 34.98
CA ASN A 434 -9.43 5.08 34.89
C ASN A 434 -8.83 4.22 33.75
N VAL A 435 -7.95 4.73 32.89
CA VAL A 435 -7.29 4.03 31.79
C VAL A 435 -5.80 4.07 32.07
N ALA A 436 -5.20 2.89 32.20
CA ALA A 436 -3.74 2.77 32.31
C ALA A 436 -3.14 3.05 30.93
N ALA A 437 -2.36 4.13 30.82
CA ALA A 437 -1.55 4.36 29.63
C ALA A 437 -0.46 3.28 29.55
N THR A 438 -0.22 2.76 28.36
CA THR A 438 0.67 1.60 28.16
C THR A 438 2.13 2.00 28.00
N TRP A 439 2.42 3.24 27.62
CA TRP A 439 3.78 3.72 27.32
C TRP A 439 4.49 4.30 28.53
N ILE A 440 5.72 3.87 28.81
CA ILE A 440 6.53 4.32 29.95
C ILE A 440 7.39 5.53 29.55
N VAL A 441 6.82 6.73 29.72
CA VAL A 441 7.53 8.01 29.47
C VAL A 441 7.34 8.95 30.66
N PRO A 442 8.42 9.55 31.22
CA PRO A 442 8.30 10.51 32.32
C PRO A 442 7.43 11.71 31.97
N ASN A 443 6.60 12.20 32.91
CA ASN A 443 5.81 13.42 32.68
C ASN A 443 6.67 14.69 32.58
N ASP A 444 7.66 14.81 33.46
CA ASP A 444 8.53 15.97 33.59
C ASP A 444 9.99 15.65 33.24
N ASN A 445 10.78 16.69 32.94
CA ASN A 445 12.21 16.58 32.62
C ASN A 445 12.54 15.60 31.47
N LYS A 446 11.65 15.51 30.48
CA LYS A 446 11.83 14.68 29.28
C LYS A 446 13.11 15.07 28.54
N THR A 447 13.91 14.07 28.21
CA THR A 447 15.00 14.20 27.22
C THR A 447 14.41 14.47 25.83
N ALA A 448 15.26 14.90 24.87
CA ALA A 448 14.83 15.10 23.49
C ALA A 448 14.20 13.83 22.88
N LYS A 449 14.77 12.65 23.17
CA LYS A 449 14.22 11.35 22.77
C LYS A 449 12.82 11.13 23.36
N GLN A 450 12.67 11.33 24.67
CA GLN A 450 11.38 11.12 25.37
C GLN A 450 10.29 12.12 24.93
N THR A 451 10.67 13.35 24.58
CA THR A 451 9.74 14.32 23.99
C THR A 451 9.22 13.84 22.65
N LYS A 452 10.09 13.26 21.82
CA LYS A 452 9.70 12.67 20.53
C LYS A 452 8.79 11.45 20.71
N GLN A 453 9.14 10.57 21.64
CA GLN A 453 8.34 9.40 22.00
C GLN A 453 6.93 9.80 22.48
N ASP A 454 6.82 10.76 23.41
CA ASP A 454 5.52 11.26 23.90
C ASP A 454 4.67 11.87 22.78
N TYR A 455 5.28 12.59 21.84
CA TYR A 455 4.59 13.11 20.66
C TYR A 455 4.03 11.98 19.78
N MET A 456 4.85 10.98 19.45
CA MET A 456 4.46 9.86 18.60
C MET A 456 3.38 9.00 19.25
N ASN A 457 3.47 8.76 20.56
CA ASN A 457 2.44 8.02 21.32
C ASN A 457 1.08 8.71 21.22
N ARG A 458 1.03 10.04 21.40
CA ARG A 458 -0.23 10.81 21.33
C ARG A 458 -0.82 10.92 19.93
N THR A 459 0.01 10.90 18.89
CA THR A 459 -0.42 11.24 17.52
C THR A 459 -0.58 10.03 16.62
N LYS A 460 0.18 8.94 16.85
CA LYS A 460 0.19 7.76 15.98
C LYS A 460 -0.28 6.48 16.67
N TRP A 461 0.12 6.25 17.92
CA TRP A 461 -0.06 4.94 18.59
C TRP A 461 -1.26 4.88 19.55
N GLY A 462 -1.74 6.03 20.02
CA GLY A 462 -2.71 6.11 21.11
C GLY A 462 -2.03 6.13 22.48
N THR A 463 -2.75 6.66 23.47
CA THR A 463 -2.30 6.80 24.87
C THR A 463 -2.67 5.61 25.72
#